data_AF-A0A7K6ZA63-F1
#
_entry.id   AF-A0A7K6ZA63-F1
#
_cell.length_a   1.000
_cell.length_b   1.000
_cell.length_c   1.000
_cell.angle_alpha   90.00
_cell.angle_beta   90.00
_cell.angle_gamma   90.00
#
_symmetry.space_group_name_H-M   'P 1'
#
loop_
_entity.id
_entity.type
_entity.pdbx_description
1 polymer ?
#
loop_
_entity_poly.entity_id
_entity_poly.type
_entity_poly.pdbx_seq_one_letter_code
_entity_poly.pdbx_strand_id
1 'polypeptide(L)'
;VPALATELQFAQRLREHLEERQLLDRRYRLQEVPGGRVALPVLEEKLDQLRLPQEMPCRLIRIQDPVPSRAARRRTPAQKLRDELQRLLGESWSEELERDVPHAWQRHGDLVLLSEDSFRAAPWEKLGPALWETVASALGAQRLARRGRVLPDGMRSPSVTLLLGQDGWVEHVDNGIRYTFDVTKCMFSPGNITEKLRVASLPCSREVLVDLYAG
;
A
#
# COMPACT_ATOMS: atom_id res chain seq x y z
N VAL A 1 21.03 9.47 15.66
CA VAL A 1 20.49 8.10 15.87
C VAL A 1 21.54 7.22 16.53
N PRO A 2 21.25 6.55 17.66
CA PRO A 2 22.21 5.64 18.29
C PRO A 2 22.50 4.44 17.37
N ALA A 3 23.76 4.02 17.33
CA ALA A 3 24.20 2.93 16.46
C ALA A 3 25.40 2.19 17.04
N LEU A 4 25.52 0.90 16.74
CA LEU A 4 26.73 0.13 17.04
C LEU A 4 27.68 0.17 15.86
N ALA A 5 28.86 0.74 16.07
CA ALA A 5 29.95 0.74 15.09
C ALA A 5 30.87 -0.45 15.31
N THR A 6 31.02 -1.29 14.29
CA THR A 6 31.93 -2.44 14.26
C THR A 6 32.72 -2.47 12.96
N GLU A 7 33.72 -3.34 12.86
CA GLU A 7 34.51 -3.52 11.64
C GLU A 7 33.70 -4.26 10.56
N LEU A 8 34.04 -4.06 9.28
CA LEU A 8 33.35 -4.67 8.14
C LEU A 8 33.21 -6.21 8.26
N GLN A 9 34.25 -6.90 8.73
CA GLN A 9 34.26 -8.35 8.93
C GLN A 9 33.20 -8.84 9.94
N PHE A 10 32.79 -7.98 10.88
CA PHE A 10 31.82 -8.30 11.93
C PHE A 10 30.44 -7.74 11.65
N ALA A 11 30.28 -6.84 10.67
CA ALA A 11 29.04 -6.12 10.41
C ALA A 11 27.85 -7.05 10.16
N GLN A 12 28.03 -8.13 9.39
CA GLN A 12 26.95 -9.07 9.06
C GLN A 12 26.49 -9.87 10.28
N ARG A 13 27.43 -10.41 11.08
CA ARG A 13 27.10 -11.15 12.32
C ARG A 13 26.42 -10.25 13.35
N LEU A 14 26.83 -8.97 13.43
CA LEU A 14 26.24 -8.01 14.37
C LEU A 14 24.81 -7.66 13.93
N ARG A 15 24.58 -7.54 12.62
CA ARG A 15 23.26 -7.32 12.05
C ARG A 15 22.30 -8.46 12.42
N GLU A 16 22.72 -9.71 12.21
CA GLU A 16 21.93 -10.90 12.55
C GLU A 16 21.58 -10.90 14.04
N HIS A 17 22.56 -10.66 14.91
CA HIS A 17 22.34 -10.58 16.36
C HIS A 17 21.32 -9.50 16.77
N LEU A 18 21.40 -8.31 16.15
CA LEU A 18 20.47 -7.21 16.41
C LEU A 18 19.07 -7.48 15.82
N GLU A 19 18.99 -8.21 14.70
CA GLU A 19 17.72 -8.61 14.09
C GLU A 19 16.99 -9.67 14.93
N GLU A 20 17.70 -10.70 15.39
CA GLU A 20 17.17 -11.74 16.28
C GLU A 20 16.59 -11.15 17.58
N ARG A 21 17.28 -10.17 18.15
CA ARG A 21 16.85 -9.48 19.38
C ARG A 21 15.90 -8.31 19.15
N GLN A 22 15.53 -8.03 17.89
CA GLN A 22 14.68 -6.90 17.52
C GLN A 22 15.20 -5.55 18.06
N LEU A 23 16.52 -5.37 18.08
CA LEU A 23 17.21 -4.15 18.54
C LEU A 23 17.59 -3.22 17.39
N LEU A 24 17.61 -3.74 16.15
CA LEU A 24 17.96 -2.97 14.95
C LEU A 24 16.86 -1.96 14.58
N ASP A 25 17.23 -0.69 14.40
CA ASP A 25 16.32 0.33 13.88
C ASP A 25 16.26 0.28 12.35
N ARG A 26 15.24 -0.41 11.82
CA ARG A 26 15.02 -0.61 10.37
C ARG A 26 14.62 0.65 9.61
N ARG A 27 14.36 1.77 10.30
CA ARG A 27 14.07 3.06 9.65
C ARG A 27 15.28 3.63 8.92
N TYR A 28 16.49 3.26 9.34
CA TYR A 28 17.74 3.80 8.83
C TYR A 28 18.60 2.73 8.16
N ARG A 29 19.48 3.14 7.23
CA ARG A 29 20.48 2.26 6.63
C ARG A 29 21.68 2.12 7.54
N LEU A 30 22.39 1.01 7.38
CA LEU A 30 23.77 0.91 7.84
C LEU A 30 24.62 1.95 7.10
N GLN A 31 25.56 2.57 7.80
CA GLN A 31 26.39 3.63 7.26
C GLN A 31 27.85 3.42 7.60
N GLU A 32 28.73 3.69 6.64
CA GLU A 32 30.16 3.73 6.89
C GLU A 32 30.50 4.92 7.80
N VAL A 33 31.37 4.67 8.77
CA VAL A 33 31.87 5.68 9.70
C VAL A 33 33.40 5.68 9.68
N PRO A 34 34.04 6.79 10.07
CA PRO A 34 35.50 6.91 10.02
C PRO A 34 36.23 5.75 10.71
N GLY A 35 37.33 5.31 10.11
CA GLY A 35 38.13 4.18 10.59
C GLY A 35 37.72 2.82 10.03
N GLY A 36 37.09 2.77 8.84
CA GLY A 36 36.75 1.51 8.15
C GLY A 36 35.66 0.69 8.87
N ARG A 37 34.83 1.36 9.66
CA ARG A 37 33.77 0.73 10.46
C ARG A 37 32.41 0.99 9.84
N VAL A 38 31.47 0.11 10.14
CA VAL A 38 30.06 0.24 9.76
C VAL A 38 29.23 0.42 11.00
N ALA A 39 28.36 1.43 10.99
CA ALA A 39 27.41 1.75 12.04
C ALA A 39 26.05 1.11 11.74
N LEU A 40 25.56 0.33 12.68
CA LEU A 40 24.25 -0.32 12.64
C LEU A 40 23.28 0.43 13.56
N PRO A 41 22.26 1.14 13.03
CA PRO A 41 21.28 1.86 13.82
C PRO A 41 20.53 0.95 14.79
N VAL A 42 20.41 1.37 16.05
CA VAL A 42 19.69 0.62 17.10
C VAL A 42 18.53 1.45 17.65
N LEU A 43 17.51 0.78 18.18
CA LEU A 43 16.35 1.43 18.79
C LEU A 43 16.77 2.11 20.11
N GLU A 44 16.48 3.40 20.24
CA GLU A 44 16.87 4.20 21.41
C GLU A 44 16.17 3.70 22.67
N GLU A 45 14.90 3.31 22.54
CA GLU A 45 14.06 2.73 23.59
C GLU A 45 14.53 1.34 24.09
N LYS A 46 15.45 0.68 23.38
CA LYS A 46 15.99 -0.63 23.76
C LYS A 46 17.49 -0.60 24.08
N LEU A 47 18.07 0.58 24.27
CA LEU A 47 19.50 0.72 24.61
C LEU A 47 19.87 -0.02 25.91
N ASP A 48 18.98 -0.05 26.89
CA ASP A 48 19.23 -0.73 28.17
C ASP A 48 19.30 -2.26 28.04
N GLN A 49 18.72 -2.82 26.97
CA GLN A 49 18.73 -4.26 26.66
C GLN A 49 19.95 -4.66 25.83
N LEU A 50 20.75 -3.68 25.39
CA LEU A 50 21.86 -3.86 24.48
C LEU A 50 23.06 -4.47 25.22
N ARG A 51 23.23 -5.79 25.11
CA ARG A 51 24.46 -6.46 25.56
C ARG A 51 25.44 -6.57 24.40
N LEU A 52 26.57 -5.87 24.51
CA LEU A 52 27.64 -5.92 23.53
C LEU A 52 28.23 -7.35 23.48
N PRO A 53 28.25 -8.02 22.32
CA PRO A 53 28.87 -9.33 22.19
C PRO A 53 30.37 -9.22 22.46
N GLN A 54 30.91 -10.04 23.37
CA GLN A 54 32.35 -10.04 23.67
C GLN A 54 33.22 -10.52 22.49
N GLU A 55 32.65 -11.37 21.64
CA GLU A 55 33.31 -11.92 20.45
C GLU A 55 33.43 -10.91 19.30
N MET A 56 32.82 -9.73 19.42
CA MET A 56 32.70 -8.76 18.33
C MET A 56 33.01 -7.35 18.82
N PRO A 57 34.20 -6.80 18.51
CA PRO A 57 34.53 -5.44 18.90
C PRO A 57 33.55 -4.45 18.27
N CYS A 58 32.69 -3.87 19.11
CA CYS A 58 31.71 -2.88 18.72
C CYS A 58 31.62 -1.78 19.78
N ARG A 59 31.32 -0.56 19.34
CA ARG A 59 31.14 0.61 20.22
C ARG A 59 29.83 1.30 19.91
N LEU A 60 29.16 1.81 20.94
CA LEU A 60 28.00 2.66 20.77
C LEU A 60 28.45 4.05 20.29
N ILE A 61 27.88 4.53 19.20
CA ILE A 61 28.08 5.86 18.65
C ILE A 61 26.73 6.51 18.36
N ARG A 62 26.72 7.82 18.10
CA ARG A 62 25.56 8.51 17.52
C ARG A 62 25.87 8.90 16.08
N ILE A 63 25.06 8.44 15.15
CA ILE A 63 25.05 8.90 13.75
C ILE A 63 24.42 10.30 13.74
N GLN A 64 25.14 11.29 13.22
CA GLN A 64 24.66 12.67 13.09
C GLN A 64 23.71 12.82 11.90
N ASP A 65 24.07 12.28 10.74
CA ASP A 65 23.27 12.34 9.51
C ASP A 65 22.69 10.95 9.14
N PRO A 66 21.57 10.53 9.76
CA PRO A 66 21.03 9.20 9.52
C PRO A 66 20.36 9.10 8.13
N VAL A 67 20.82 8.17 7.29
CA VAL A 67 20.22 7.92 5.97
C VAL A 67 19.03 6.97 6.11
N PRO A 68 17.80 7.36 5.68
CA PRO A 68 16.63 6.48 5.74
C PRO A 68 16.78 5.23 4.86
N SER A 69 16.25 4.10 5.35
CA SER A 69 16.23 2.83 4.62
C SER A 69 15.44 2.93 3.32
N ARG A 70 15.71 2.05 2.34
CA ARG A 70 14.93 2.03 1.09
C ARG A 70 13.44 1.81 1.37
N ALA A 71 13.11 0.98 2.37
CA ALA A 71 11.75 0.76 2.83
C ALA A 71 11.16 2.02 3.48
N ALA A 72 11.91 2.72 4.33
CA ALA A 72 11.46 3.98 4.92
C ALA A 72 11.28 5.11 3.89
N ARG A 73 12.00 5.05 2.76
CA ARG A 73 11.80 5.96 1.62
C ARG A 73 10.62 5.56 0.72
N ARG A 74 10.14 4.31 0.79
CA ARG A 74 8.97 3.88 0.04
C ARG A 74 7.73 4.46 0.72
N ARG A 75 7.22 5.55 0.18
CA ARG A 75 5.89 6.04 0.54
C ARG A 75 4.85 5.04 0.04
N THR A 76 3.92 4.67 0.91
CA THR A 76 2.76 3.90 0.44
C THR A 76 1.95 4.76 -0.53
N PRO A 77 1.19 4.16 -1.46
CA PRO A 77 0.30 4.93 -2.32
C PRO A 77 -0.66 5.84 -1.54
N ALA A 78 -1.12 5.41 -0.36
CA ALA A 78 -1.99 6.20 0.51
C ALA A 78 -1.26 7.41 1.10
N GLN A 79 0.00 7.25 1.52
CA GLN A 79 0.84 8.37 1.97
C GLN A 79 1.11 9.36 0.84
N LYS A 80 1.48 8.86 -0.35
CA LYS A 80 1.70 9.71 -1.52
C LYS A 80 0.43 10.48 -1.89
N LEU A 81 -0.72 9.81 -1.86
CA LEU A 81 -2.02 10.45 -2.11
C LEU A 81 -2.26 11.60 -1.12
N ARG A 82 -2.09 11.34 0.17
CA ARG A 82 -2.25 12.37 1.21
C ARG A 82 -1.30 13.55 0.99
N ASP A 83 -0.02 13.28 0.73
CA ASP A 83 0.98 14.33 0.51
C ASP A 83 0.64 15.23 -0.70
N GLU A 84 0.16 14.63 -1.80
CA GLU A 84 -0.23 15.38 -3.00
C GLU A 84 -1.52 16.17 -2.77
N LEU A 85 -2.52 15.60 -2.10
CA LEU A 85 -3.77 16.30 -1.78
C LEU A 85 -3.54 17.44 -0.78
N GLN A 86 -2.66 17.25 0.20
CA GLN A 86 -2.28 18.30 1.14
C GLN A 86 -1.58 19.46 0.43
N ARG A 87 -0.72 19.16 -0.55
CA ARG A 87 -0.10 20.20 -1.40
C ARG A 87 -1.13 20.92 -2.26
N LEU A 88 -2.14 20.21 -2.76
CA LEU A 88 -3.20 20.76 -3.60
C LEU A 88 -4.14 21.70 -2.83
N LEU A 89 -4.50 21.34 -1.59
CA LEU A 89 -5.39 22.13 -0.74
C LEU A 89 -4.67 23.23 0.06
N GLY A 90 -3.37 23.08 0.32
CA GLY A 90 -2.59 24.04 1.09
C GLY A 90 -3.22 24.33 2.46
N GLU A 91 -3.51 25.59 2.73
CA GLU A 91 -4.10 26.06 3.99
C GLU A 91 -5.54 25.57 4.22
N SER A 92 -6.24 25.10 3.18
CA SER A 92 -7.59 24.55 3.32
C SER A 92 -7.58 23.10 3.85
N TRP A 93 -6.41 22.48 4.02
CA TRP A 93 -6.30 21.13 4.56
C TRP A 93 -6.72 21.09 6.04
N SER A 94 -7.53 20.09 6.41
CA SER A 94 -7.97 19.86 7.78
C SER A 94 -7.99 18.36 8.09
N GLU A 95 -8.01 18.02 9.38
CA GLU A 95 -8.13 16.61 9.81
C GLU A 95 -9.45 15.97 9.34
N GLU A 96 -10.51 16.77 9.19
CA GLU A 96 -11.79 16.30 8.65
C GLU A 96 -11.66 15.87 7.20
N LEU A 97 -10.96 16.68 6.38
CA LEU A 97 -10.69 16.35 4.99
C LEU A 97 -9.77 15.13 4.88
N GLU A 98 -8.77 15.02 5.76
CA GLU A 98 -7.89 13.86 5.81
C GLU A 98 -8.65 12.54 6.05
N ARG A 99 -9.64 12.55 6.98
CA ARG A 99 -10.49 11.37 7.25
C ARG A 99 -11.35 10.96 6.07
N ASP A 100 -11.65 11.90 5.18
CA ASP A 100 -12.44 11.70 3.97
C ASP A 100 -11.61 11.19 2.77
N VAL A 101 -10.28 11.08 2.92
CA VAL A 101 -9.38 10.49 1.92
C VAL A 101 -9.44 8.95 1.99
N PRO A 102 -9.51 8.24 0.84
CA PRO A 102 -9.52 6.78 0.81
C PRO A 102 -8.23 6.17 1.35
N HIS A 103 -8.39 5.17 2.22
CA HIS A 103 -7.29 4.39 2.77
C HIS A 103 -7.08 3.06 2.01
N ALA A 104 -8.11 2.62 1.27
CA ALA A 104 -8.09 1.42 0.45
C ALA A 104 -8.92 1.65 -0.81
N TRP A 105 -8.58 0.95 -1.88
CA TRP A 105 -9.26 1.01 -3.16
C TRP A 105 -9.04 -0.30 -3.91
N GLN A 106 -9.93 -0.60 -4.85
CA GLN A 106 -9.81 -1.73 -5.74
C GLN A 106 -9.13 -1.28 -7.04
N ARG A 107 -8.25 -2.12 -7.60
CA ARG A 107 -7.50 -1.79 -8.82
C ARG A 107 -7.70 -2.85 -9.90
N HIS A 108 -7.95 -2.39 -11.11
CA HIS A 108 -7.97 -3.19 -12.32
C HIS A 108 -7.09 -2.53 -13.38
N GLY A 109 -5.86 -3.02 -13.53
CA GLY A 109 -4.89 -2.43 -14.46
C GLY A 109 -4.64 -0.95 -14.17
N ASP A 110 -5.11 -0.10 -15.06
CA ASP A 110 -5.01 1.37 -15.01
C ASP A 110 -6.23 2.07 -14.38
N LEU A 111 -7.29 1.34 -14.06
CA LEU A 111 -8.49 1.86 -13.40
C LEU A 111 -8.46 1.58 -11.89
N VAL A 112 -8.73 2.61 -11.10
CA VAL A 112 -8.93 2.51 -9.65
C VAL A 112 -10.37 2.80 -9.27
N LEU A 113 -10.96 1.91 -8.47
CA LEU A 113 -12.29 2.01 -7.88
C LEU A 113 -12.19 2.49 -6.43
N LEU A 114 -12.63 3.72 -6.19
CA LEU A 114 -12.75 4.34 -4.88
C LEU A 114 -14.04 3.91 -4.17
N SER A 115 -14.05 3.97 -2.84
CA SER A 115 -15.28 3.75 -2.06
C SER A 115 -16.25 4.92 -2.21
N GLU A 116 -17.54 4.65 -1.98
CA GLU A 116 -18.58 5.68 -1.92
C GLU A 116 -18.29 6.76 -0.88
N ASP A 117 -17.62 6.39 0.20
CA ASP A 117 -17.27 7.27 1.32
C ASP A 117 -16.03 8.13 1.10
N SER A 118 -15.47 8.13 -0.11
CA SER A 118 -14.30 8.94 -0.45
C SER A 118 -14.70 10.32 -0.97
N PHE A 119 -14.01 11.37 -0.50
CA PHE A 119 -14.09 12.74 -1.03
C PHE A 119 -15.52 13.32 -1.01
N ARG A 120 -16.24 13.16 0.10
CA ARG A 120 -17.62 13.66 0.28
C ARG A 120 -17.70 15.13 0.70
N ALA A 121 -16.63 15.69 1.27
CA ALA A 121 -16.63 17.06 1.74
C ALA A 121 -16.61 18.07 0.59
N ALA A 122 -17.37 19.17 0.73
CA ALA A 122 -17.51 20.22 -0.28
C ALA A 122 -16.16 20.83 -0.79
N PRO A 123 -15.09 20.96 0.01
CA PRO A 123 -13.80 21.41 -0.51
C PRO A 123 -13.22 20.51 -1.61
N TRP A 124 -13.49 19.20 -1.58
CA TRP A 124 -13.06 18.28 -2.64
C TRP A 124 -13.79 18.52 -3.95
N GLU A 125 -15.11 18.75 -3.88
CA GLU A 125 -15.93 19.02 -5.07
C GLU A 125 -15.46 20.28 -5.81
N LYS A 126 -15.03 21.31 -5.06
CA LYS A 126 -14.52 22.58 -5.62
C LYS A 126 -13.25 22.41 -6.45
N LEU A 127 -12.45 21.37 -6.20
CA LEU A 127 -11.23 21.10 -6.97
C LEU A 127 -11.55 20.52 -8.36
N GLY A 128 -12.75 19.96 -8.55
CA GLY A 128 -13.21 19.45 -9.83
C GLY A 128 -12.24 18.43 -10.46
N PRO A 129 -11.93 18.55 -11.77
CA PRO A 129 -11.04 17.60 -12.47
C PRO A 129 -9.64 17.48 -11.87
N ALA A 130 -9.09 18.56 -11.31
CA ALA A 130 -7.74 18.57 -10.76
C ALA A 130 -7.57 17.60 -9.59
N LEU A 131 -8.64 17.37 -8.81
CA LEU A 131 -8.66 16.35 -7.78
C LEU A 131 -8.43 14.97 -8.39
N TRP A 132 -9.23 14.61 -9.39
CA TRP A 132 -9.18 13.27 -10.00
C TRP A 132 -7.87 13.01 -10.72
N GLU A 133 -7.31 14.00 -11.42
CA GLU A 133 -5.98 13.90 -12.03
C GLU A 133 -4.89 13.68 -10.97
N THR A 134 -4.96 14.40 -9.86
CA THR A 134 -4.02 14.25 -8.73
C THR A 134 -4.13 12.87 -8.09
N VAL A 135 -5.36 12.41 -7.83
CA VAL A 135 -5.62 11.07 -7.26
C VAL A 135 -5.11 9.98 -8.20
N ALA A 136 -5.41 10.07 -9.49
CA ALA A 136 -4.96 9.09 -10.48
C ALA A 136 -3.43 9.02 -10.55
N SER A 137 -2.76 10.17 -10.63
CA SER A 137 -1.30 10.28 -10.63
C SER A 137 -0.66 9.74 -9.34
N ALA A 138 -1.25 10.07 -8.18
CA ALA A 138 -0.77 9.59 -6.89
C ALA A 138 -0.86 8.06 -6.80
N LEU A 139 -1.97 7.48 -7.25
CA LEU A 139 -2.25 6.04 -7.22
C LEU A 139 -1.64 5.27 -8.41
N GLY A 140 -1.01 5.97 -9.36
CA GLY A 140 -0.42 5.38 -10.56
C GLY A 140 -1.47 4.73 -11.47
N ALA A 141 -2.63 5.38 -11.59
CA ALA A 141 -3.77 5.00 -12.42
C ALA A 141 -3.96 6.05 -13.52
N GLN A 142 -4.69 5.69 -14.58
CA GLN A 142 -5.11 6.62 -15.63
C GLN A 142 -6.60 6.92 -15.54
N ARG A 143 -7.38 5.98 -14.98
CA ARG A 143 -8.83 6.09 -14.84
C ARG A 143 -9.25 5.94 -13.39
N LEU A 144 -10.29 6.67 -13.01
CA LEU A 144 -10.90 6.62 -11.69
C LEU A 144 -12.39 6.43 -11.82
N ALA A 145 -12.91 5.61 -10.93
CA ALA A 145 -14.33 5.43 -10.75
C ALA A 145 -14.66 5.33 -9.25
N ARG A 146 -15.87 5.72 -8.87
CA ARG A 146 -16.39 5.56 -7.52
C ARG A 146 -17.44 4.48 -7.53
N ARG A 147 -17.30 3.51 -6.63
CA ARG A 147 -18.27 2.44 -6.44
C ARG A 147 -19.21 2.79 -5.29
N GLY A 148 -20.49 2.93 -5.61
CA GLY A 148 -21.59 2.99 -4.66
C GLY A 148 -22.11 1.61 -4.24
N ARG A 149 -23.14 1.61 -3.40
CA ARG A 149 -23.85 0.38 -3.03
C ARG A 149 -24.47 -0.31 -4.26
N VAL A 150 -24.23 -1.62 -4.37
CA VAL A 150 -24.89 -2.48 -5.37
C VAL A 150 -26.41 -2.42 -5.18
N LEU A 151 -27.14 -2.25 -6.28
CA LEU A 151 -28.58 -2.10 -6.23
C LEU A 151 -29.26 -3.40 -5.77
N PRO A 152 -30.35 -3.32 -5.00
CA PRO A 152 -31.12 -4.48 -4.56
C PRO A 152 -32.11 -4.96 -5.64
N ASP A 153 -31.72 -4.92 -6.90
CA ASP A 153 -32.49 -5.45 -8.03
C ASP A 153 -32.08 -6.90 -8.34
N GLY A 154 -32.87 -7.58 -9.18
CA GLY A 154 -32.62 -8.98 -9.53
C GLY A 154 -31.28 -9.21 -10.22
N MET A 155 -30.77 -8.19 -10.91
CA MET A 155 -29.48 -8.22 -11.62
C MET A 155 -28.29 -7.81 -10.75
N ARG A 156 -28.53 -7.37 -9.51
CA ARG A 156 -27.48 -6.87 -8.60
C ARG A 156 -26.63 -5.80 -9.29
N SER A 157 -27.29 -4.86 -9.96
CA SER A 157 -26.67 -3.88 -10.83
C SER A 157 -25.61 -3.06 -10.07
N PRO A 158 -24.40 -2.88 -10.63
CA PRO A 158 -23.39 -2.05 -9.99
C PRO A 158 -23.82 -0.57 -10.02
N SER A 159 -23.61 0.12 -8.92
CA SER A 159 -23.66 1.58 -8.88
C SER A 159 -22.24 2.09 -8.98
N VAL A 160 -21.79 2.47 -10.19
CA VAL A 160 -20.43 2.97 -10.42
C VAL A 160 -20.47 4.25 -11.25
N THR A 161 -19.78 5.28 -10.80
CA THR A 161 -19.63 6.56 -11.49
C THR A 161 -18.19 6.73 -11.95
N LEU A 162 -17.97 6.95 -13.25
CA LEU A 162 -16.66 7.33 -13.77
C LEU A 162 -16.33 8.76 -13.33
N LEU A 163 -15.18 8.94 -12.69
CA LEU A 163 -14.66 10.24 -12.22
C LEU A 163 -13.58 10.79 -13.16
N LEU A 164 -12.79 9.88 -13.75
CA LEU A 164 -11.76 10.19 -14.72
C LEU A 164 -11.64 9.02 -15.72
N GLY A 165 -11.63 9.32 -17.02
CA GLY A 165 -11.61 8.33 -18.09
C GLY A 165 -12.91 8.27 -18.90
N GLN A 166 -12.88 7.56 -20.02
CA GLN A 166 -14.00 7.53 -20.99
C GLN A 166 -14.91 6.29 -20.84
N ASP A 167 -14.38 5.19 -20.33
CA ASP A 167 -15.11 3.93 -20.19
C ASP A 167 -14.69 3.13 -18.95
N GLY A 168 -15.57 2.19 -18.57
CA GLY A 168 -15.39 1.28 -17.44
C GLY A 168 -14.85 -0.10 -17.80
N TRP A 169 -14.36 -0.33 -19.02
CA TRP A 169 -13.84 -1.65 -19.39
C TRP A 169 -12.51 -1.92 -18.69
N VAL A 170 -12.46 -3.06 -18.03
CA VAL A 170 -11.29 -3.49 -17.28
C VAL A 170 -10.96 -4.93 -17.56
N GLU A 171 -9.71 -5.26 -17.30
CA GLU A 171 -9.24 -6.62 -17.21
C GLU A 171 -8.88 -6.93 -15.76
N HIS A 172 -9.30 -8.10 -15.29
CA HIS A 172 -8.96 -8.61 -13.97
C HIS A 172 -8.43 -10.04 -14.10
N VAL A 173 -7.37 -10.36 -13.35
CA VAL A 173 -6.80 -11.70 -13.35
C VAL A 173 -6.95 -12.31 -11.96
N ASP A 174 -7.68 -13.40 -11.88
CA ASP A 174 -7.99 -14.15 -10.66
C ASP A 174 -7.66 -15.63 -10.93
N ASN A 175 -6.82 -16.25 -10.10
CA ASN A 175 -6.37 -17.65 -10.29
C ASN A 175 -5.88 -17.98 -11.72
N GLY A 176 -5.16 -17.06 -12.36
CA GLY A 176 -4.68 -17.21 -13.73
C GLY A 176 -5.76 -17.09 -14.82
N ILE A 177 -7.03 -16.90 -14.46
CA ILE A 177 -8.14 -16.65 -15.38
C ILE A 177 -8.28 -15.14 -15.59
N ARG A 178 -8.41 -14.74 -16.85
CA ARG A 178 -8.57 -13.36 -17.28
C ARG A 178 -10.05 -13.06 -17.51
N TYR A 179 -10.57 -12.11 -16.75
CA TYR A 179 -11.93 -11.59 -16.84
C TYR A 179 -11.90 -10.22 -17.51
N THR A 180 -12.78 -9.99 -18.47
CA THR A 180 -12.96 -8.69 -19.11
C THR A 180 -14.42 -8.27 -18.97
N PHE A 181 -14.66 -7.12 -18.35
CA PHE A 181 -16.00 -6.63 -18.05
C PHE A 181 -16.02 -5.11 -17.92
N ASP A 182 -17.21 -4.52 -18.03
CA ASP A 182 -17.45 -3.10 -17.78
C ASP A 182 -17.86 -2.91 -16.32
N VAL A 183 -17.05 -2.22 -15.51
CA VAL A 183 -17.32 -2.00 -14.08
C VAL A 183 -18.62 -1.24 -13.82
N THR A 184 -19.14 -0.53 -14.83
CA THR A 184 -20.40 0.22 -14.74
C THR A 184 -21.63 -0.64 -15.03
N LYS A 185 -21.45 -1.87 -15.50
CA LYS A 185 -22.54 -2.75 -15.95
C LYS A 185 -22.52 -4.14 -15.33
N CYS A 186 -21.35 -4.63 -14.97
CA CYS A 186 -21.18 -5.97 -14.40
C CYS A 186 -20.73 -5.88 -12.94
N MET A 187 -21.40 -6.65 -12.08
CA MET A 187 -21.02 -6.76 -10.68
C MET A 187 -19.85 -7.74 -10.57
N PHE A 188 -18.73 -7.28 -10.02
CA PHE A 188 -17.56 -8.12 -9.78
C PHE A 188 -17.11 -8.00 -8.32
N SER A 189 -17.05 -9.13 -7.62
CA SER A 189 -16.59 -9.19 -6.23
C SER A 189 -15.24 -9.89 -6.16
N PRO A 190 -14.11 -9.18 -5.97
CA PRO A 190 -12.80 -9.81 -5.81
C PRO A 190 -12.69 -10.62 -4.51
N GLY A 191 -13.55 -10.34 -3.53
CA GLY A 191 -13.52 -11.01 -2.22
C GLY A 191 -13.97 -12.47 -2.24
N ASN A 192 -14.52 -12.96 -3.36
CA ASN A 192 -15.00 -14.35 -3.47
C ASN A 192 -13.94 -15.32 -4.01
N ILE A 193 -12.70 -14.89 -4.23
CA ILE A 193 -11.66 -15.75 -4.83
C ILE A 193 -11.40 -17.04 -4.03
N THR A 194 -11.42 -16.97 -2.70
CA THR A 194 -11.28 -18.16 -1.83
C THR A 194 -12.38 -19.17 -2.09
N GLU A 195 -13.61 -18.70 -2.31
CA GLU A 195 -14.76 -19.56 -2.59
C GLU A 195 -14.70 -20.13 -4.02
N LYS A 196 -14.30 -19.32 -5.01
CA LYS A 196 -14.04 -19.79 -6.37
C LYS A 196 -13.01 -20.93 -6.38
N LEU A 197 -11.91 -20.78 -5.63
CA LEU A 197 -10.89 -21.81 -5.50
C LEU A 197 -11.39 -23.07 -4.80
N ARG A 198 -12.23 -22.91 -3.77
CA ARG A 198 -12.87 -24.03 -3.06
C ARG A 198 -13.81 -24.82 -3.98
N VAL A 199 -14.59 -24.14 -4.82
CA VAL A 199 -15.46 -24.80 -5.80
C VAL A 199 -14.63 -25.45 -6.92
N ALA A 200 -13.58 -24.78 -7.38
CA ALA A 200 -12.68 -25.31 -8.41
C ALA A 200 -11.90 -26.57 -7.97
N SER A 201 -11.75 -26.83 -6.67
CA SER A 201 -11.09 -28.04 -6.16
C SER A 201 -12.00 -29.25 -6.07
N LEU A 202 -13.30 -29.11 -6.35
CA LEU A 202 -14.24 -30.23 -6.33
C LEU A 202 -13.92 -31.22 -7.47
N PRO A 203 -14.03 -32.54 -7.22
CA PRO A 203 -13.80 -33.56 -8.23
C PRO A 203 -14.98 -33.63 -9.21
N CYS A 204 -14.99 -32.74 -10.21
CA CYS A 204 -16.08 -32.62 -11.20
C CYS A 204 -15.70 -33.18 -12.58
N SER A 205 -14.73 -34.10 -12.64
CA SER A 205 -14.33 -34.72 -13.91
C SER A 205 -15.51 -35.50 -14.50
N ARG A 206 -15.88 -35.17 -15.74
CA ARG A 206 -17.04 -35.74 -16.48
C ARG A 206 -18.42 -35.35 -15.96
N GLU A 207 -18.51 -34.32 -15.13
CA GLU A 207 -19.78 -33.76 -14.68
C GLU A 207 -20.24 -32.62 -15.60
N VAL A 208 -21.55 -32.36 -15.59
CA VAL A 208 -22.14 -31.16 -16.21
C VAL A 208 -22.35 -30.12 -15.12
N LEU A 209 -21.66 -28.99 -15.23
CA LEU A 209 -21.78 -27.87 -14.29
C LEU A 209 -22.72 -26.81 -14.86
N VAL A 210 -23.66 -26.36 -14.03
CA VAL A 210 -24.58 -25.27 -14.35
C VAL A 210 -24.30 -24.13 -13.38
N ASP A 211 -23.82 -23.01 -13.92
CA ASP A 211 -23.71 -21.76 -13.17
C ASP A 211 -24.95 -20.90 -13.49
N LEU A 212 -25.83 -20.78 -12.51
CA LEU A 212 -27.08 -20.04 -12.64
C LEU A 212 -26.86 -18.53 -12.76
N TYR A 213 -25.72 -18.02 -12.28
CA TYR A 213 -25.40 -16.60 -12.17
C TYR A 213 -23.91 -16.36 -12.46
N ALA A 214 -23.49 -16.64 -13.69
CA ALA A 214 -22.08 -16.72 -14.11
C ALA A 214 -21.35 -15.37 -14.29
N GLY A 215 -21.97 -14.26 -13.90
CA GLY A 215 -21.44 -12.90 -14.07
C GLY A 215 -22.54 -11.85 -14.08
#